data_AF-A0A162ZFD1-F1
#
_entry.id   AF-A0A162ZFD1-F1
#
_cell.length_a   1.000
_cell.length_b   1.000
_cell.length_c   1.000
_cell.angle_alpha   90.00
_cell.angle_beta   90.00
_cell.angle_gamma   90.00
#
_symmetry.space_group_name_H-M   'P 1'
#
loop_
_entity.id
_entity.type
_entity.pdbx_description
1 polymer ?
#
loop_
_entity_poly.entity_id
_entity_poly.type
_entity_poly.pdbx_seq_one_letter_code
_entity_poly.pdbx_strand_id
1 'polypeptide(L)'
;MAQKLMTPGVYIEEINAFPGSVVEVATAIPAFIGYTEIASRNGKSLINQPVRITSFKEFYELFGGGFNPKFTLNKVGGNQAAAPKKPEKGKGADDKAAKDPKAADSKAATTDHKHLVTINGEERAIEYKDNNLLFMYNSIKLFYANGGGTCYIVSVGTFSGKDAMEIKKDDILGEATEGGLMTLLKQQEPTMIVIPDAVALGDDCYEVYKQVLAHCAKMQSRVAILDIYDGDGDRIVGDASVDVVTKFREKIGTENLNYASAYYPWLNTNIVESGEITFKNLDESVVLNDLLPEEKAKALLAANASAAKETSEALIKNNERNLHLGLMATSPTYTNLLDEIREVMNLLPPSAAMAGIYTTVDNNRGVWKSPANISFNSVIKPSANITHDQQENLNVDAISGKSINAIRTFPGVGTLVWGGRTLDGNSLDWRYINVRRTMIMLEQSIKLALRAYVFEPNDANTWVTVKSMIINFLTEKWKQGALAGASPDDAFDVQIGLGSTMTSLDILEGKMLVTIKLAIVRPAEFIVVTFQQQMQKS
;
A
#
# COMPACT_ATOMS: atom_id res chain seq x y z
N MET A 1 20.74 -46.15 -12.33
CA MET A 1 21.80 -47.17 -12.49
C MET A 1 21.58 -47.86 -13.84
N ALA A 2 22.59 -47.89 -14.72
CA ALA A 2 22.49 -48.65 -15.96
C ALA A 2 22.20 -50.12 -15.65
N GLN A 3 21.16 -50.69 -16.26
CA GLN A 3 20.74 -52.06 -16.02
C GLN A 3 21.89 -53.01 -16.40
N LYS A 4 22.41 -53.78 -15.43
CA LYS A 4 23.48 -54.77 -15.73
C LYS A 4 22.84 -55.96 -16.45
N LEU A 5 22.92 -55.96 -17.78
CA LEU A 5 22.35 -57.00 -18.64
C LEU A 5 23.17 -58.29 -18.48
N MET A 6 22.53 -59.37 -18.01
CA MET A 6 23.20 -60.66 -17.71
C MET A 6 22.88 -61.77 -18.70
N THR A 7 22.06 -61.51 -19.73
CA THR A 7 21.70 -62.49 -20.77
C THR A 7 21.63 -61.84 -22.16
N PRO A 8 21.84 -62.58 -23.25
CA PRO A 8 21.57 -62.09 -24.59
C PRO A 8 20.05 -61.95 -24.80
N GLY A 9 19.58 -60.76 -25.21
CA GLY A 9 18.16 -60.48 -25.44
C GLY A 9 17.89 -59.05 -25.91
N VAL A 10 16.64 -58.74 -26.25
CA VAL A 10 16.17 -57.37 -26.52
C VAL A 10 15.55 -56.81 -25.24
N TYR A 11 16.00 -55.63 -24.82
CA TYR A 11 15.51 -54.94 -23.62
C TYR A 11 14.83 -53.64 -24.02
N ILE A 12 13.74 -53.29 -23.33
CA ILE A 12 13.05 -52.01 -23.47
C ILE A 12 13.33 -51.23 -22.18
N GLU A 13 13.95 -50.06 -22.32
CA GLU A 13 14.15 -49.11 -21.24
C GLU A 13 13.29 -47.87 -21.54
N GLU A 14 12.29 -47.62 -20.69
CA GLU A 14 11.47 -46.41 -20.78
C GLU A 14 12.14 -45.31 -19.95
N ILE A 15 12.81 -44.39 -20.64
CA ILE A 15 13.34 -43.17 -20.05
C ILE A 15 12.31 -42.08 -20.26
N ASN A 16 11.87 -41.42 -19.18
CA ASN A 16 11.03 -40.24 -19.28
C ASN A 16 11.77 -39.15 -20.07
N ALA A 17 11.22 -38.77 -21.22
CA ALA A 17 11.86 -37.81 -22.13
C ALA A 17 11.88 -36.37 -21.60
N PHE A 18 11.05 -36.06 -20.61
CA PHE A 18 10.89 -34.70 -20.09
C PHE A 18 11.26 -34.65 -18.60
N PRO A 19 12.30 -33.89 -18.21
CA PRO A 19 12.51 -33.56 -16.81
C PRO A 19 11.34 -32.69 -16.31
N GLY A 20 11.13 -32.65 -14.99
CA GLY A 20 10.20 -31.69 -14.39
C GLY A 20 10.50 -30.26 -14.84
N SER A 21 9.47 -29.43 -14.98
CA SER A 21 9.59 -28.02 -15.37
C SER A 21 9.43 -27.11 -14.14
N VAL A 22 10.19 -26.02 -14.09
CA VAL A 22 9.91 -24.94 -13.13
C VAL A 22 8.66 -24.19 -13.60
N VAL A 23 7.66 -24.09 -12.71
CA VAL A 23 6.47 -23.27 -12.94
C VAL A 23 6.68 -21.93 -12.24
N GLU A 24 6.43 -20.84 -12.97
CA GLU A 24 6.48 -19.50 -12.42
C GLU A 24 5.42 -19.30 -11.33
N VAL A 25 5.83 -18.77 -10.17
CA VAL A 25 4.90 -18.37 -9.11
C VAL A 25 4.19 -17.06 -9.48
N ALA A 26 3.01 -16.83 -8.91
CA ALA A 26 2.33 -15.55 -9.04
C ALA A 26 3.23 -14.40 -8.55
N THR A 27 3.14 -13.23 -9.18
CA THR A 27 3.99 -12.06 -8.87
C THR A 27 3.21 -10.88 -8.30
N ALA A 28 1.89 -10.84 -8.49
CA ALA A 28 1.05 -9.67 -8.16
C ALA A 28 -0.25 -10.02 -7.41
N ILE A 29 -0.10 -10.66 -6.25
CA ILE A 29 -1.22 -10.97 -5.34
C ILE A 29 -0.97 -10.22 -4.03
N PRO A 30 -1.54 -9.01 -3.84
CA PRO A 30 -1.41 -8.27 -2.59
C PRO A 30 -2.24 -8.90 -1.48
N ALA A 31 -1.78 -8.75 -0.24
CA ALA A 31 -2.58 -8.90 0.96
C ALA A 31 -2.84 -7.52 1.56
N PHE A 32 -4.11 -7.16 1.66
CA PHE A 32 -4.59 -5.96 2.32
C PHE A 32 -4.98 -6.28 3.77
N ILE A 33 -4.49 -5.48 4.71
CA ILE A 33 -4.79 -5.61 6.13
C ILE A 33 -5.45 -4.32 6.60
N GLY A 34 -6.58 -4.43 7.28
CA GLY A 34 -7.33 -3.26 7.75
C GLY A 34 -8.67 -3.62 8.36
N TYR A 35 -9.44 -2.61 8.74
CA TYR A 35 -10.78 -2.77 9.30
C TYR A 35 -11.82 -2.79 8.18
N THR A 36 -12.88 -3.57 8.37
CA THR A 36 -13.97 -3.73 7.39
C THR A 36 -15.33 -3.55 8.04
N GLU A 37 -16.40 -3.33 7.27
CA GLU A 37 -17.72 -3.13 7.87
C GLU A 37 -18.19 -4.39 8.58
N ILE A 38 -18.13 -5.50 7.84
CA ILE A 38 -18.41 -6.84 8.31
C ILE A 38 -17.22 -7.75 7.99
N ALA A 39 -17.24 -8.97 8.50
CA ALA A 39 -16.27 -10.00 8.14
C ALA A 39 -16.93 -11.36 8.42
N SER A 40 -17.80 -11.81 7.53
CA SER A 40 -18.59 -13.03 7.74
C SER A 40 -18.89 -13.76 6.44
N ARG A 41 -18.88 -15.09 6.49
CA ARG A 41 -19.35 -15.98 5.42
C ARG A 41 -20.23 -17.05 6.01
N ASN A 42 -21.48 -17.12 5.57
CA ASN A 42 -22.47 -18.11 6.04
C ASN A 42 -22.58 -18.17 7.58
N GLY A 43 -22.57 -17.01 8.24
CA GLY A 43 -22.66 -16.89 9.70
C GLY A 43 -21.37 -17.19 10.46
N LYS A 44 -20.25 -17.51 9.78
CA LYS A 44 -18.94 -17.69 10.40
C LYS A 44 -18.09 -16.43 10.24
N SER A 45 -17.44 -16.02 11.33
CA SER A 45 -16.51 -14.89 11.32
C SER A 45 -15.32 -15.15 10.40
N LEU A 46 -14.92 -14.11 9.67
CA LEU A 46 -13.70 -14.03 8.86
C LEU A 46 -12.65 -13.09 9.50
N ILE A 47 -12.91 -12.56 10.69
CA ILE A 47 -11.95 -11.69 11.40
C ILE A 47 -10.66 -12.49 11.63
N ASN A 48 -9.52 -11.86 11.34
CA ASN A 48 -8.18 -12.43 11.43
C ASN A 48 -7.99 -13.72 10.62
N GLN A 49 -8.75 -13.87 9.52
CA GLN A 49 -8.57 -14.94 8.56
C GLN A 49 -8.22 -14.34 7.19
N PRO A 50 -7.06 -14.66 6.61
CA PRO A 50 -6.75 -14.27 5.25
C PRO A 50 -7.74 -14.90 4.27
N VAL A 51 -8.53 -14.07 3.60
CA VAL A 51 -9.49 -14.51 2.59
C VAL A 51 -9.02 -14.07 1.22
N ARG A 52 -8.75 -15.04 0.35
CA ARG A 52 -8.46 -14.80 -1.06
C ARG A 52 -9.75 -14.43 -1.78
N ILE A 53 -9.74 -13.30 -2.47
CA ILE A 53 -10.84 -12.81 -3.30
C ILE A 53 -10.33 -12.46 -4.70
N THR A 54 -11.25 -12.37 -5.66
CA THR A 54 -10.92 -12.13 -7.08
C THR A 54 -11.58 -10.88 -7.67
N SER A 55 -12.48 -10.23 -6.94
CA SER A 55 -13.18 -9.04 -7.41
C SER A 55 -13.63 -8.14 -6.27
N PHE A 56 -13.91 -6.87 -6.60
CA PHE A 56 -14.53 -5.94 -5.65
C PHE A 56 -15.92 -6.39 -5.18
N LYS A 57 -16.68 -7.07 -6.04
CA LYS A 57 -18.00 -7.61 -5.65
C LYS A 57 -17.87 -8.63 -4.52
N GLU A 58 -16.89 -9.53 -4.63
CA GLU A 58 -16.61 -10.51 -3.58
C GLU A 58 -16.11 -9.83 -2.29
N PHE A 59 -15.33 -8.75 -2.39
CA PHE A 59 -15.00 -7.91 -1.24
C PHE A 59 -16.29 -7.42 -0.55
N TYR A 60 -17.17 -6.77 -1.29
CA TYR A 60 -18.39 -6.17 -0.74
C TYR A 60 -19.30 -7.22 -0.09
N GLU A 61 -19.45 -8.39 -0.70
CA GLU A 61 -20.29 -9.48 -0.16
C GLU A 61 -19.77 -10.02 1.19
N LEU A 62 -18.46 -10.06 1.40
CA LEU A 62 -17.85 -10.68 2.58
C LEU A 62 -17.45 -9.66 3.67
N PHE A 63 -17.13 -8.44 3.26
CA PHE A 63 -16.51 -7.41 4.08
C PHE A 63 -17.30 -6.10 4.15
N GLY A 64 -18.33 -5.94 3.31
CA GLY A 64 -19.25 -4.80 3.33
C GLY A 64 -18.71 -3.53 2.70
N GLY A 65 -19.37 -2.41 3.03
CA GLY A 65 -19.11 -1.07 2.54
C GLY A 65 -18.06 -0.30 3.32
N GLY A 66 -17.95 0.99 3.01
CA GLY A 66 -17.08 1.93 3.71
C GLY A 66 -17.67 2.38 5.03
N PHE A 67 -16.80 2.82 5.94
CA PHE A 67 -17.24 3.52 7.15
C PHE A 67 -17.95 4.82 6.74
N ASN A 68 -18.98 5.19 7.48
CA ASN A 68 -19.75 6.41 7.23
C ASN A 68 -19.35 7.51 8.23
N PRO A 69 -18.24 8.23 7.98
CA PRO A 69 -17.72 9.22 8.92
C PRO A 69 -18.68 10.40 9.11
N LYS A 70 -18.64 10.94 10.32
CA LYS A 70 -19.28 12.21 10.67
C LYS A 70 -18.24 13.33 10.60
N PHE A 71 -18.64 14.49 10.11
CA PHE A 71 -17.79 15.67 9.97
C PHE A 71 -18.28 16.80 10.88
N THR A 72 -17.33 17.46 11.55
CA THR A 72 -17.56 18.71 12.29
C THR A 72 -17.10 19.90 11.46
N LEU A 73 -17.71 21.07 11.70
CA LEU A 73 -17.34 22.34 11.04
C LEU A 73 -16.88 23.36 12.09
N ASN A 74 -15.57 23.40 12.32
CA ASN A 74 -14.96 24.22 13.36
C ASN A 74 -14.58 25.61 12.80
N LYS A 75 -14.85 26.70 13.54
CA LYS A 75 -14.45 28.04 13.09
C LYS A 75 -12.93 28.19 13.10
N VAL A 76 -12.37 28.70 12.01
CA VAL A 76 -10.94 29.05 11.94
C VAL A 76 -10.74 30.41 12.62
N GLY A 77 -9.89 30.48 13.65
CA GLY A 77 -9.55 31.75 14.34
C GLY A 77 -10.32 32.06 15.64
N GLY A 78 -11.05 31.10 16.20
CA GLY A 78 -11.59 31.21 17.57
C GLY A 78 -10.82 30.31 18.54
N ASN A 79 -10.44 30.82 19.72
CA ASN A 79 -9.87 29.99 20.80
C ASN A 79 -10.79 28.79 21.07
N GLN A 80 -10.39 27.58 20.64
CA GLN A 80 -11.06 26.38 21.08
C GLN A 80 -10.74 26.18 22.56
N ALA A 81 -11.77 26.26 23.41
CA ALA A 81 -11.68 25.77 24.77
C ALA A 81 -11.42 24.26 24.69
N ALA A 82 -10.22 23.84 25.10
CA ALA A 82 -9.86 22.43 25.19
C ALA A 82 -10.95 21.66 25.96
N ALA A 83 -11.39 20.53 25.41
CA ALA A 83 -12.28 19.61 26.10
C ALA A 83 -11.71 19.29 27.50
N PRO A 84 -12.54 19.30 28.57
CA PRO A 84 -12.03 19.06 29.92
C PRO A 84 -11.50 17.63 30.03
N LYS A 85 -10.16 17.50 30.11
CA LYS A 85 -9.51 16.26 30.53
C LYS A 85 -10.04 15.92 31.94
N LYS A 86 -10.65 14.75 32.08
CA LYS A 86 -10.98 14.19 33.41
C LYS A 86 -9.69 14.11 34.24
N PRO A 87 -9.66 14.61 35.48
CA PRO A 87 -8.47 14.54 36.31
C PRO A 87 -8.26 13.10 36.82
N GLU A 88 -7.12 12.52 36.47
CA GLU A 88 -6.58 11.34 37.14
C GLU A 88 -6.24 11.70 38.60
N LYS A 89 -6.75 10.89 39.53
CA LYS A 89 -6.40 10.97 40.95
C LYS A 89 -5.07 10.23 41.18
N GLY A 90 -3.98 10.97 41.34
CA GLY A 90 -2.74 10.49 41.94
C GLY A 90 -2.39 11.31 43.19
N LYS A 91 -2.41 10.66 44.36
CA LYS A 91 -1.99 11.23 45.65
C LYS A 91 -0.47 11.25 45.76
N GLY A 92 0.08 12.26 46.45
CA GLY A 92 1.35 12.15 47.18
C GLY A 92 2.30 13.32 46.98
N ALA A 93 2.38 14.19 47.98
CA ALA A 93 3.31 15.31 48.10
C ALA A 93 4.73 14.85 48.46
N ASP A 94 5.75 15.60 48.03
CA ASP A 94 6.64 16.34 48.95
C ASP A 94 7.67 17.21 48.18
N ASP A 95 7.41 18.51 48.22
CA ASP A 95 8.27 19.67 48.53
C ASP A 95 9.73 19.87 48.02
N LYS A 96 9.89 21.09 47.44
CA LYS A 96 11.00 22.08 47.49
C LYS A 96 12.15 22.02 46.47
N ALA A 97 12.20 23.00 45.55
CA ALA A 97 12.92 24.28 45.75
C ALA A 97 12.86 25.17 44.48
N ALA A 98 12.74 26.48 44.69
CA ALA A 98 12.52 27.52 43.70
C ALA A 98 13.79 27.98 42.94
N LYS A 99 13.61 28.50 41.71
CA LYS A 99 14.36 29.66 41.15
C LYS A 99 13.74 30.25 39.87
N ASP A 100 13.38 31.54 39.98
CA ASP A 100 13.25 32.67 39.05
C ASP A 100 12.42 32.61 37.74
N PRO A 101 11.57 33.64 37.46
CA PRO A 101 10.66 33.67 36.32
C PRO A 101 11.30 34.31 35.09
N LYS A 102 11.43 33.53 33.99
CA LYS A 102 11.54 34.12 32.65
C LYS A 102 10.16 34.03 31.98
N ALA A 103 9.67 35.20 31.56
CA ALA A 103 8.47 35.35 30.76
C ALA A 103 8.53 34.39 29.56
N ALA A 104 7.67 33.38 29.56
CA ALA A 104 7.41 32.55 28.41
C ALA A 104 6.35 33.26 27.58
N ASP A 105 6.76 33.85 26.46
CA ASP A 105 5.83 34.22 25.40
C ASP A 105 5.13 32.93 24.95
N SER A 106 3.86 32.79 25.34
CA SER A 106 2.98 31.75 24.81
C SER A 106 2.70 32.07 23.34
N LYS A 107 3.54 31.58 22.43
CA LYS A 107 3.14 31.42 21.04
C LYS A 107 1.95 30.48 21.04
N ALA A 108 0.76 31.03 20.77
CA ALA A 108 -0.44 30.26 20.51
C ALA A 108 -0.11 29.21 19.44
N ALA A 109 -0.36 27.94 19.73
CA ALA A 109 -0.33 26.90 18.72
C ALA A 109 -1.41 27.26 17.70
N THR A 110 -1.01 27.75 16.53
CA THR A 110 -1.89 27.86 15.37
C THR A 110 -2.20 26.44 14.93
N THR A 111 -3.40 25.96 15.22
CA THR A 111 -3.91 24.71 14.66
C THR A 111 -3.98 24.90 13.14
N ASP A 112 -3.13 24.20 12.41
CA ASP A 112 -3.11 24.25 10.96
C ASP A 112 -4.25 23.38 10.43
N HIS A 113 -5.32 24.02 9.95
CA HIS A 113 -6.50 23.32 9.45
C HIS A 113 -6.31 23.03 7.95
N LYS A 114 -6.22 21.75 7.58
CA LYS A 114 -5.88 21.31 6.22
C LYS A 114 -7.01 21.51 5.19
N HIS A 115 -8.27 21.38 5.61
CA HIS A 115 -9.43 21.43 4.72
C HIS A 115 -10.41 22.50 5.18
N LEU A 116 -10.67 23.48 4.31
CA LEU A 116 -11.39 24.70 4.64
C LEU A 116 -12.57 24.90 3.70
N VAL A 117 -13.69 25.33 4.25
CA VAL A 117 -14.86 25.76 3.49
C VAL A 117 -15.31 27.14 3.99
N THR A 118 -15.62 28.03 3.04
CA THR A 118 -16.19 29.33 3.37
C THR A 118 -17.71 29.24 3.30
N ILE A 119 -18.38 29.53 4.42
CA ILE A 119 -19.84 29.56 4.51
C ILE A 119 -20.25 30.88 5.14
N ASN A 120 -21.08 31.66 4.44
CA ASN A 120 -21.53 33.00 4.88
C ASN A 120 -20.39 33.97 5.19
N GLY A 121 -19.26 33.86 4.47
CA GLY A 121 -18.07 34.68 4.72
C GLY A 121 -17.28 34.30 5.96
N GLU A 122 -17.66 33.23 6.68
CA GLU A 122 -16.88 32.63 7.75
C GLU A 122 -16.14 31.39 7.23
N GLU A 123 -14.84 31.33 7.48
CA GLU A 123 -14.02 30.17 7.17
C GLU A 123 -14.17 29.10 8.26
N ARG A 124 -14.39 27.85 7.83
CA ARG A 124 -14.61 26.70 8.70
C ARG A 124 -13.74 25.53 8.27
N ALA A 125 -13.13 24.87 9.23
CA ALA A 125 -12.38 23.63 9.04
C ALA A 125 -13.32 22.43 8.98
N ILE A 126 -13.16 21.60 7.96
CA ILE A 126 -13.85 20.31 7.83
C ILE A 126 -12.98 19.24 8.48
N GLU A 127 -13.48 18.62 9.54
CA GLU A 127 -12.72 17.64 10.32
C GLU A 127 -13.53 16.37 10.56
N TYR A 128 -12.87 15.22 10.54
CA TYR A 128 -13.47 13.96 10.94
C TYR A 128 -13.76 13.98 12.44
N LYS A 129 -15.00 13.68 12.81
CA LYS A 129 -15.37 13.46 14.20
C LYS A 129 -14.59 12.26 14.75
N ASP A 130 -14.00 12.44 15.93
CA ASP A 130 -13.22 11.44 16.66
C ASP A 130 -12.05 10.85 15.86
N ASN A 131 -11.59 11.53 14.80
CA ASN A 131 -10.54 11.06 13.91
C ASN A 131 -10.82 9.67 13.28
N ASN A 132 -12.10 9.36 13.00
CA ASN A 132 -12.53 8.08 12.43
C ASN A 132 -12.18 7.96 10.94
N LEU A 133 -10.90 7.77 10.66
CA LEU A 133 -10.31 7.62 9.33
C LEU A 133 -10.09 6.13 9.03
N LEU A 134 -10.89 5.55 8.13
CA LEU A 134 -10.71 4.19 7.64
C LEU A 134 -10.54 4.19 6.13
N PHE A 135 -9.36 3.82 5.65
CA PHE A 135 -8.99 3.89 4.24
C PHE A 135 -9.26 2.58 3.50
N MET A 136 -9.36 1.44 4.19
CA MET A 136 -9.44 0.10 3.60
C MET A 136 -10.46 -0.01 2.46
N TYR A 137 -11.72 0.37 2.65
CA TYR A 137 -12.76 0.21 1.62
C TYR A 137 -12.46 1.00 0.34
N ASN A 138 -12.18 2.31 0.47
CA ASN A 138 -11.87 3.17 -0.67
C ASN A 138 -10.54 2.79 -1.32
N SER A 139 -9.58 2.31 -0.53
CA SER A 139 -8.30 1.77 -1.02
C SER A 139 -8.51 0.52 -1.88
N ILE A 140 -9.42 -0.38 -1.50
CA ILE A 140 -9.77 -1.53 -2.33
C ILE A 140 -10.47 -1.11 -3.62
N LYS A 141 -11.40 -0.14 -3.58
CA LYS A 141 -11.97 0.46 -4.81
C LYS A 141 -10.86 0.98 -5.73
N LEU A 142 -9.90 1.72 -5.17
CA LEU A 142 -8.78 2.31 -5.90
C LEU A 142 -7.81 1.25 -6.46
N PHE A 143 -7.56 0.16 -5.73
CA PHE A 143 -6.79 -0.99 -6.20
C PHE A 143 -7.41 -1.60 -7.46
N TYR A 144 -8.70 -1.92 -7.44
CA TYR A 144 -9.39 -2.49 -8.61
C TYR A 144 -9.50 -1.49 -9.77
N ALA A 145 -9.68 -0.19 -9.49
CA ALA A 145 -9.67 0.85 -10.53
C ALA A 145 -8.33 0.94 -11.29
N ASN A 146 -7.22 0.60 -10.61
CA ASN A 146 -5.87 0.61 -11.19
C ASN A 146 -5.42 -0.77 -11.70
N GLY A 147 -6.37 -1.67 -11.99
CA GLY A 147 -6.13 -2.98 -12.58
C GLY A 147 -5.75 -4.07 -11.57
N GLY A 148 -6.17 -3.88 -10.31
CA GLY A 148 -6.15 -4.92 -9.30
C GLY A 148 -6.88 -6.19 -9.74
N GLY A 149 -6.35 -7.33 -9.34
CA GLY A 149 -6.89 -8.65 -9.62
C GLY A 149 -7.15 -9.43 -8.34
N THR A 150 -6.64 -10.67 -8.28
CA THR A 150 -6.71 -11.47 -7.05
C THR A 150 -5.94 -10.78 -5.92
N CYS A 151 -6.55 -10.71 -4.74
CA CYS A 151 -5.89 -10.26 -3.52
C CYS A 151 -6.35 -11.07 -2.30
N TYR A 152 -5.61 -10.94 -1.21
CA TYR A 152 -6.03 -11.39 0.11
C TYR A 152 -6.54 -10.21 0.92
N ILE A 153 -7.61 -10.44 1.68
CA ILE A 153 -8.12 -9.50 2.68
C ILE A 153 -7.93 -10.12 4.06
N VAL A 154 -7.31 -9.38 4.96
CA VAL A 154 -7.22 -9.69 6.39
C VAL A 154 -7.99 -8.59 7.12
N SER A 155 -9.25 -8.88 7.44
CA SER A 155 -10.04 -8.01 8.31
C SER A 155 -9.58 -8.19 9.75
N VAL A 156 -9.08 -7.12 10.38
CA VAL A 156 -8.57 -7.16 11.77
C VAL A 156 -9.62 -6.75 12.80
N GLY A 157 -10.76 -6.25 12.33
CA GLY A 157 -11.89 -5.86 13.17
C GLY A 157 -13.02 -5.31 12.31
N THR A 158 -14.21 -5.23 12.90
CA THR A 158 -15.42 -4.74 12.22
C THR A 158 -15.99 -3.49 12.84
N PHE A 159 -16.65 -2.66 12.01
CA PHE A 159 -17.27 -1.40 12.44
C PHE A 159 -18.79 -1.32 12.22
N SER A 160 -19.44 -2.39 11.73
CA SER A 160 -20.90 -2.42 11.62
C SER A 160 -21.56 -2.10 12.97
N GLY A 161 -22.50 -1.15 12.95
CA GLY A 161 -23.23 -0.69 14.13
C GLY A 161 -22.44 0.21 15.09
N LYS A 162 -21.26 0.72 14.69
CA LYS A 162 -20.47 1.66 15.49
C LYS A 162 -20.48 3.05 14.87
N ASP A 163 -20.64 4.07 15.72
CA ASP A 163 -20.55 5.49 15.31
C ASP A 163 -19.11 6.01 15.32
N ALA A 164 -18.19 5.31 15.99
CA ALA A 164 -16.76 5.60 16.03
C ALA A 164 -15.92 4.32 16.10
N MET A 165 -14.67 4.39 15.64
CA MET A 165 -13.76 3.28 15.56
C MET A 165 -12.32 3.75 15.80
N GLU A 166 -11.69 3.20 16.84
CA GLU A 166 -10.27 3.41 17.15
C GLU A 166 -9.43 2.33 16.45
N ILE A 167 -8.49 2.75 15.60
CA ILE A 167 -7.53 1.86 14.94
C ILE A 167 -6.43 1.50 15.92
N LYS A 168 -6.18 0.20 16.09
CA LYS A 168 -5.16 -0.32 17.01
C LYS A 168 -4.05 -1.00 16.26
N LYS A 169 -2.82 -0.63 16.60
CA LYS A 169 -1.60 -1.24 16.07
C LYS A 169 -1.58 -2.75 16.29
N ASP A 170 -2.00 -3.20 17.46
CA ASP A 170 -1.95 -4.61 17.84
C ASP A 170 -2.95 -5.47 17.04
N ASP A 171 -4.09 -4.91 16.64
CA ASP A 171 -5.04 -5.58 15.73
C ASP A 171 -4.40 -5.80 14.35
N ILE A 172 -3.69 -4.79 13.84
CA ILE A 172 -3.01 -4.84 12.53
C ILE A 172 -1.82 -5.81 12.53
N LEU A 173 -1.03 -5.81 13.61
CA LEU A 173 0.16 -6.66 13.71
C LEU A 173 -0.21 -8.11 14.02
N GLY A 174 -1.13 -8.32 14.97
CA GLY A 174 -1.36 -9.62 15.59
C GLY A 174 -0.23 -10.06 16.50
N GLU A 175 -0.41 -11.22 17.15
CA GLU A 175 0.54 -11.80 18.07
C GLU A 175 1.01 -13.18 17.58
N ALA A 176 2.33 -13.41 17.59
CA ALA A 176 2.98 -14.65 17.20
C ALA A 176 2.59 -15.21 15.82
N THR A 177 1.50 -15.98 15.72
CA THR A 177 0.99 -16.58 14.46
C THR A 177 -0.51 -16.37 14.25
N GLU A 178 -1.12 -15.49 15.04
CA GLU A 178 -2.54 -15.18 15.07
C GLU A 178 -2.75 -13.67 14.98
N GLY A 179 -3.89 -13.24 14.44
CA GLY A 179 -4.17 -11.82 14.23
C GLY A 179 -3.41 -11.18 13.06
N GLY A 180 -4.04 -10.20 12.40
CA GLY A 180 -3.38 -9.25 11.51
C GLY A 180 -2.31 -9.83 10.57
N LEU A 181 -1.17 -9.16 10.52
CA LEU A 181 0.00 -9.54 9.71
C LEU A 181 0.50 -10.96 9.99
N MET A 182 0.46 -11.41 11.25
CA MET A 182 0.99 -12.72 11.64
C MET A 182 0.23 -13.90 11.02
N THR A 183 -1.04 -13.72 10.67
CA THR A 183 -1.82 -14.75 9.96
C THR A 183 -1.25 -15.07 8.57
N LEU A 184 -0.55 -14.13 7.94
CA LEU A 184 0.05 -14.29 6.61
C LEU A 184 1.34 -15.13 6.62
N LEU A 185 1.88 -15.49 7.79
CA LEU A 185 3.00 -16.44 7.90
C LEU A 185 2.62 -17.83 7.35
N LYS A 186 1.32 -18.17 7.41
CA LYS A 186 0.76 -19.44 6.92
C LYS A 186 0.41 -19.40 5.43
N GLN A 187 0.45 -18.22 4.80
CA GLN A 187 0.08 -18.02 3.41
C GLN A 187 1.34 -17.79 2.58
N GLN A 188 1.57 -18.59 1.53
CA GLN A 188 2.74 -18.44 0.66
C GLN A 188 2.45 -17.57 -0.58
N GLU A 189 1.21 -17.58 -1.06
CA GLU A 189 0.77 -16.89 -2.29
C GLU A 189 0.90 -15.35 -2.27
N PRO A 190 0.69 -14.63 -1.13
CA PRO A 190 0.84 -13.18 -1.13
C PRO A 190 2.25 -12.73 -1.52
N THR A 191 2.33 -11.80 -2.47
CA THR A 191 3.56 -11.21 -3.01
C THR A 191 3.74 -9.73 -2.66
N MET A 192 2.69 -9.08 -2.15
CA MET A 192 2.73 -7.70 -1.69
C MET A 192 1.97 -7.58 -0.36
N ILE A 193 2.44 -6.71 0.54
CA ILE A 193 1.71 -6.33 1.75
C ILE A 193 1.32 -4.86 1.64
N VAL A 194 0.03 -4.57 1.87
CA VAL A 194 -0.55 -3.22 1.82
C VAL A 194 -1.42 -3.01 3.04
N ILE A 195 -1.20 -1.93 3.78
CA ILE A 195 -1.93 -1.62 5.02
C ILE A 195 -2.35 -0.15 4.97
N PRO A 196 -3.41 0.18 4.21
CA PRO A 196 -3.79 1.58 3.99
C PRO A 196 -4.24 2.26 5.29
N ASP A 197 -4.81 1.52 6.24
CA ASP A 197 -5.23 2.04 7.54
C ASP A 197 -4.04 2.37 8.46
N ALA A 198 -2.81 1.94 8.14
CA ALA A 198 -1.65 2.16 9.01
C ALA A 198 -1.38 3.65 9.24
N VAL A 199 -1.60 4.52 8.25
CA VAL A 199 -1.38 5.96 8.40
C VAL A 199 -2.31 6.61 9.43
N ALA A 200 -3.45 6.00 9.74
CA ALA A 200 -4.36 6.52 10.76
C ALA A 200 -3.86 6.27 12.20
N LEU A 201 -2.82 5.45 12.40
CA LEU A 201 -2.14 5.26 13.68
C LEU A 201 -1.23 6.44 14.06
N GLY A 202 -1.06 7.41 13.17
CA GLY A 202 -0.08 8.47 13.33
C GLY A 202 1.34 7.91 13.43
N ASP A 203 2.11 8.39 14.42
CA ASP A 203 3.50 7.97 14.60
C ASP A 203 3.67 6.48 14.93
N ASP A 204 2.63 5.80 15.42
CA ASP A 204 2.69 4.35 15.67
C ASP A 204 2.72 3.52 14.38
N CYS A 205 2.42 4.13 13.22
CA CYS A 205 2.50 3.46 11.92
C CYS A 205 3.93 2.95 11.60
N TYR A 206 4.96 3.63 12.10
CA TYR A 206 6.35 3.27 11.81
C TYR A 206 6.75 1.95 12.47
N GLU A 207 6.17 1.61 13.61
CA GLU A 207 6.35 0.28 14.20
C GLU A 207 5.69 -0.78 13.33
N VAL A 208 4.49 -0.52 12.81
CA VAL A 208 3.83 -1.41 11.83
C VAL A 208 4.72 -1.64 10.62
N TYR A 209 5.28 -0.58 10.03
CA TYR A 209 6.13 -0.69 8.85
C TYR A 209 7.41 -1.49 9.09
N LYS A 210 8.07 -1.31 10.24
CA LYS A 210 9.26 -2.11 10.61
C LYS A 210 8.92 -3.60 10.75
N GLN A 211 7.76 -3.93 11.33
CA GLN A 211 7.32 -5.33 11.45
C GLN A 211 6.92 -5.93 10.09
N VAL A 212 6.31 -5.15 9.20
CA VAL A 212 6.03 -5.58 7.82
C VAL A 212 7.33 -5.83 7.06
N LEU A 213 8.35 -4.98 7.22
CA LEU A 213 9.68 -5.17 6.64
C LEU A 213 10.33 -6.47 7.14
N ALA A 214 10.31 -6.71 8.46
CA ALA A 214 10.80 -7.95 9.06
C ALA A 214 10.04 -9.18 8.56
N HIS A 215 8.71 -9.08 8.41
CA HIS A 215 7.88 -10.13 7.83
C HIS A 215 8.29 -10.42 6.38
N CYS A 216 8.45 -9.39 5.54
CA CYS A 216 8.84 -9.56 4.15
C CYS A 216 10.22 -10.21 4.02
N ALA A 217 11.19 -9.79 4.84
CA ALA A 217 12.52 -10.38 4.88
C ALA A 217 12.52 -11.84 5.37
N LYS A 218 11.67 -12.17 6.35
CA LYS A 218 11.52 -13.55 6.84
C LYS A 218 10.88 -14.46 5.79
N MET A 219 9.86 -13.97 5.10
CA MET A 219 9.11 -14.76 4.12
C MET A 219 9.84 -14.88 2.77
N GLN A 220 10.58 -13.84 2.39
CA GLN A 220 11.31 -13.71 1.11
C GLN A 220 10.45 -13.89 -0.16
N SER A 221 9.13 -13.94 -0.01
CA SER A 221 8.16 -14.15 -1.10
C SER A 221 7.36 -12.89 -1.42
N ARG A 222 7.55 -11.81 -0.66
CA ARG A 222 6.75 -10.58 -0.77
C ARG A 222 7.52 -9.32 -0.43
N VAL A 223 6.96 -8.20 -0.87
CA VAL A 223 7.45 -6.84 -0.57
C VAL A 223 6.33 -5.98 0.01
N ALA A 224 6.67 -4.91 0.72
CA ALA A 224 5.71 -3.95 1.24
C ALA A 224 5.54 -2.76 0.29
N ILE A 225 4.30 -2.28 0.15
CA ILE A 225 4.01 -0.99 -0.47
C ILE A 225 3.51 -0.08 0.64
N LEU A 226 4.31 0.95 0.96
CA LEU A 226 4.10 1.80 2.12
C LEU A 226 3.63 3.19 1.71
N ASP A 227 2.83 3.78 2.59
CA ASP A 227 2.40 5.17 2.51
C ASP A 227 3.23 6.03 3.45
N ILE A 228 3.36 7.31 3.13
CA ILE A 228 3.92 8.29 4.08
C ILE A 228 2.79 8.81 4.95
N TYR A 229 2.93 8.70 6.28
CA TYR A 229 1.99 9.32 7.22
C TYR A 229 2.02 10.85 7.06
N ASP A 230 0.83 11.47 7.02
CA ASP A 230 0.63 12.88 6.63
C ASP A 230 1.24 13.23 5.25
N GLY A 231 1.33 12.23 4.36
CA GLY A 231 1.85 12.39 3.00
C GLY A 231 0.95 13.22 2.09
N ASP A 232 -0.12 13.81 2.62
CA ASP A 232 -0.99 14.77 1.96
C ASP A 232 -0.39 16.20 1.93
N GLY A 233 0.45 16.55 2.90
CA GLY A 233 1.05 17.88 3.04
C GLY A 233 2.22 18.16 2.08
N ASP A 234 2.48 19.45 1.86
CA ASP A 234 3.65 19.92 1.10
C ASP A 234 4.97 19.61 1.81
N ARG A 235 6.06 19.51 1.04
CA ARG A 235 7.41 19.32 1.60
C ARG A 235 7.95 20.62 2.22
N ILE A 236 8.47 20.51 3.44
CA ILE A 236 9.14 21.61 4.15
C ILE A 236 10.61 21.23 4.36
N VAL A 237 11.36 21.20 3.26
CA VAL A 237 12.73 20.66 3.22
C VAL A 237 13.63 21.36 4.25
N GLY A 238 14.31 20.57 5.07
CA GLY A 238 15.34 21.05 6.01
C GLY A 238 14.91 21.09 7.48
N ASP A 239 13.64 20.79 7.79
CA ASP A 239 13.16 20.66 9.17
C ASP A 239 12.45 19.32 9.38
N ALA A 240 13.15 18.38 10.04
CA ALA A 240 12.64 17.03 10.32
C ALA A 240 11.41 17.01 11.24
N SER A 241 11.15 18.09 11.98
CA SER A 241 9.98 18.16 12.87
C SER A 241 8.68 18.38 12.09
N VAL A 242 8.76 18.85 10.84
CA VAL A 242 7.61 19.19 10.00
C VAL A 242 7.62 18.51 8.63
N ASP A 243 8.78 18.18 8.04
CA ASP A 243 8.86 17.50 6.75
C ASP A 243 8.53 16.01 6.90
N VAL A 244 7.35 15.62 6.42
CA VAL A 244 6.82 14.25 6.50
C VAL A 244 7.74 13.20 5.86
N VAL A 245 8.45 13.59 4.80
CA VAL A 245 9.44 12.75 4.11
C VAL A 245 10.68 12.51 4.97
N THR A 246 11.22 13.56 5.59
CA THR A 246 12.36 13.46 6.50
C THR A 246 12.00 12.64 7.73
N LYS A 247 10.85 12.91 8.35
CA LYS A 247 10.31 12.15 9.48
C LYS A 247 10.15 10.67 9.16
N PHE A 248 9.61 10.34 7.98
CA PHE A 248 9.50 8.95 7.51
C PHE A 248 10.86 8.28 7.44
N ARG A 249 11.86 8.94 6.84
CA ARG A 249 13.23 8.39 6.70
C ARG A 249 13.88 8.14 8.05
N GLU A 250 13.70 9.01 9.03
CA GLU A 250 14.25 8.82 10.37
C GLU A 250 13.60 7.63 11.09
N LYS A 251 12.26 7.51 11.02
CA LYS A 251 11.49 6.55 11.82
C LYS A 251 11.37 5.15 11.21
N ILE A 252 11.51 5.00 9.90
CA ILE A 252 11.38 3.68 9.22
C ILE A 252 12.52 2.70 9.56
N GLY A 253 13.62 3.17 10.15
CA GLY A 253 14.79 2.35 10.46
C GLY A 253 15.66 2.05 9.24
N THR A 254 16.59 1.11 9.35
CA THR A 254 17.60 0.78 8.31
C THR A 254 17.60 -0.68 7.89
N GLU A 255 16.75 -1.51 8.51
CA GLU A 255 16.73 -2.95 8.25
C GLU A 255 15.77 -3.30 7.12
N ASN A 256 16.16 -4.29 6.29
CA ASN A 256 15.30 -4.91 5.28
C ASN A 256 14.70 -3.96 4.23
N LEU A 257 15.27 -2.76 4.05
CA LEU A 257 14.75 -1.69 3.19
C LEU A 257 14.52 -2.13 1.73
N ASN A 258 15.28 -3.11 1.26
CA ASN A 258 15.12 -3.69 -0.07
C ASN A 258 13.78 -4.42 -0.27
N TYR A 259 13.06 -4.76 0.80
CA TYR A 259 11.75 -5.40 0.76
C TYR A 259 10.57 -4.42 0.78
N ALA A 260 10.79 -3.11 0.65
CA ALA A 260 9.69 -2.16 0.57
C ALA A 260 9.92 -1.05 -0.45
N SER A 261 8.82 -0.40 -0.82
CA SER A 261 8.78 0.85 -1.57
C SER A 261 7.77 1.79 -0.93
N ALA A 262 8.11 3.07 -0.80
CA ALA A 262 7.21 4.12 -0.34
C ALA A 262 6.89 5.11 -1.47
N TYR A 263 5.70 5.70 -1.41
CA TYR A 263 5.18 6.62 -2.43
C TYR A 263 4.70 7.93 -1.81
N TYR A 264 4.98 9.04 -2.48
CA TYR A 264 4.58 10.39 -2.07
C TYR A 264 4.32 11.25 -3.31
N PRO A 265 3.30 12.12 -3.30
CA PRO A 265 2.36 12.41 -2.20
C PRO A 265 1.13 11.51 -2.24
N TRP A 266 0.18 11.76 -1.32
CA TRP A 266 -1.18 11.19 -1.40
C TRP A 266 -1.92 11.65 -2.64
N LEU A 267 -3.07 11.02 -2.90
CA LEU A 267 -3.81 11.14 -4.15
C LEU A 267 -5.17 11.79 -3.90
N ASN A 268 -5.49 12.85 -4.66
CA ASN A 268 -6.85 13.32 -4.81
C ASN A 268 -7.53 12.45 -5.88
N THR A 269 -8.54 11.68 -5.47
CA THR A 269 -9.21 10.67 -6.30
C THR A 269 -10.62 11.06 -6.69
N ASN A 270 -11.31 10.21 -7.44
CA ASN A 270 -12.75 10.31 -7.70
C ASN A 270 -13.47 9.00 -7.34
N ILE A 271 -12.96 8.30 -6.33
CA ILE A 271 -13.45 7.00 -5.88
C ILE A 271 -14.79 7.14 -5.14
N VAL A 272 -14.96 8.20 -4.36
CA VAL A 272 -16.21 8.54 -3.67
C VAL A 272 -17.04 9.42 -4.59
N GLU A 273 -18.20 8.89 -5.02
CA GLU A 273 -19.09 9.57 -5.96
C GLU A 273 -19.97 10.63 -5.27
N SER A 274 -20.51 11.58 -6.04
CA SER A 274 -21.32 12.70 -5.50
C SER A 274 -22.57 12.27 -4.74
N GLY A 275 -23.11 11.09 -5.04
CA GLY A 275 -24.30 10.55 -4.36
C GLY A 275 -24.02 9.78 -3.07
N GLU A 276 -22.74 9.54 -2.74
CA GLU A 276 -22.36 8.79 -1.53
C GLU A 276 -22.35 9.67 -0.28
N ILE A 277 -22.26 11.00 -0.44
CA ILE A 277 -22.21 11.96 0.66
C ILE A 277 -23.54 12.69 0.80
N THR A 278 -24.07 12.75 2.01
CA THR A 278 -25.34 13.41 2.32
C THR A 278 -25.25 14.19 3.63
N PHE A 279 -26.34 14.83 4.06
CA PHE A 279 -26.38 15.50 5.37
C PHE A 279 -26.15 14.53 6.52
N LYS A 280 -26.30 13.21 6.30
CA LYS A 280 -25.98 12.19 7.30
C LYS A 280 -24.49 12.08 7.59
N ASN A 281 -23.63 12.64 6.75
CA ASN A 281 -22.20 12.72 7.02
C ASN A 281 -21.86 13.88 7.95
N LEU A 282 -22.81 14.74 8.30
CA LEU A 282 -22.58 15.82 9.24
C LEU A 282 -22.84 15.34 10.66
N ASP A 283 -21.98 15.75 11.59
CA ASP A 283 -22.21 15.56 13.02
C ASP A 283 -23.42 16.38 13.49
N GLU A 284 -24.04 15.95 14.59
CA GLU A 284 -25.19 16.64 15.20
C GLU A 284 -24.87 18.09 15.62
N SER A 285 -23.60 18.41 15.89
CA SER A 285 -23.14 19.78 16.13
C SER A 285 -23.26 20.71 14.91
N VAL A 286 -23.39 20.16 13.70
CA VAL A 286 -23.54 20.93 12.47
C VAL A 286 -25.02 21.18 12.19
N VAL A 287 -25.53 22.27 12.75
CA VAL A 287 -26.94 22.68 12.58
C VAL A 287 -27.13 23.35 11.21
N LEU A 288 -27.63 22.59 10.23
CA LEU A 288 -27.84 23.09 8.86
C LEU A 288 -28.74 24.33 8.78
N ASN A 289 -29.75 24.45 9.64
CA ASN A 289 -30.66 25.60 9.64
C ASN A 289 -29.95 26.93 9.93
N ASP A 290 -28.88 26.88 10.74
CA ASP A 290 -28.08 28.04 11.11
C ASP A 290 -26.98 28.30 10.07
N LEU A 291 -26.59 27.26 9.34
CA LEU A 291 -25.49 27.28 8.39
C LEU A 291 -25.93 27.76 7.00
N LEU A 292 -27.07 27.29 6.51
CA LEU A 292 -27.52 27.54 5.14
C LEU A 292 -28.21 28.90 5.03
N PRO A 293 -27.73 29.84 4.19
CA PRO A 293 -28.36 31.15 4.04
C PRO A 293 -29.66 31.12 3.23
N GLU A 294 -29.89 30.08 2.42
CA GLU A 294 -30.99 30.06 1.45
C GLU A 294 -32.35 29.80 2.11
N GLU A 295 -33.26 30.78 2.03
CA GLU A 295 -34.59 30.71 2.66
C GLU A 295 -35.42 29.50 2.21
N LYS A 296 -35.28 29.06 0.94
CA LYS A 296 -35.95 27.86 0.45
C LYS A 296 -35.46 26.59 1.14
N ALA A 297 -34.16 26.51 1.44
CA ALA A 297 -33.59 25.37 2.15
C ALA A 297 -33.98 25.38 3.64
N LYS A 298 -34.03 26.56 4.27
CA LYS A 298 -34.55 26.69 5.65
C LYS A 298 -36.01 26.28 5.75
N ALA A 299 -36.85 26.71 4.81
CA ALA A 299 -38.26 26.31 4.76
C ALA A 299 -38.42 24.78 4.62
N LEU A 300 -37.57 24.15 3.81
CA LEU A 300 -37.53 22.69 3.64
C LEU A 300 -37.13 21.98 4.95
N LEU A 301 -36.09 22.48 5.63
CA LEU A 301 -35.64 21.95 6.93
C LEU A 301 -36.74 22.06 8.00
N ALA A 302 -37.41 23.22 8.08
CA ALA A 302 -38.49 23.45 9.02
C ALA A 302 -39.71 22.54 8.75
N ALA A 303 -40.08 22.38 7.47
CA ALA A 303 -41.16 21.49 7.07
C ALA A 303 -40.85 20.03 7.45
N ASN A 304 -39.61 19.57 7.19
CA ASN A 304 -39.22 18.20 7.52
C ASN A 304 -39.12 17.94 9.04
N ALA A 305 -38.64 18.92 9.81
CA ALA A 305 -38.62 18.83 11.28
C ALA A 305 -40.04 18.66 11.86
N SER A 306 -41.05 19.29 11.25
CA SER A 306 -42.44 19.14 11.66
C SER A 306 -43.08 17.80 11.26
N ALA A 307 -42.50 17.09 10.28
CA ALA A 307 -42.95 15.80 9.76
C ALA A 307 -42.39 14.59 10.53
N ALA A 308 -41.53 14.80 11.53
CA ALA A 308 -40.75 13.76 12.23
C ALA A 308 -41.53 12.78 13.15
N LYS A 309 -42.81 12.50 12.85
CA LYS A 309 -43.67 11.55 13.58
C LYS A 309 -44.02 10.31 12.74
N GLU A 310 -43.02 9.67 12.14
CA GLU A 310 -43.23 8.48 11.31
C GLU A 310 -42.46 7.27 11.84
N THR A 311 -43.08 6.07 11.78
CA THR A 311 -42.63 4.87 12.51
C THR A 311 -42.01 3.77 11.64
N SER A 312 -42.07 3.85 10.30
CA SER A 312 -41.49 2.81 9.43
C SER A 312 -40.14 3.21 8.84
N GLU A 313 -39.18 2.29 8.84
CA GLU A 313 -37.82 2.52 8.30
C GLU A 313 -37.80 2.92 6.82
N ALA A 314 -38.71 2.36 6.01
CA ALA A 314 -38.79 2.66 4.59
C ALA A 314 -39.22 4.12 4.34
N LEU A 315 -40.19 4.62 5.12
CA LEU A 315 -40.63 6.01 5.05
C LEU A 315 -39.55 6.97 5.54
N ILE A 316 -38.85 6.62 6.63
CA ILE A 316 -37.71 7.41 7.13
C ILE A 316 -36.65 7.57 6.03
N LYS A 317 -36.22 6.46 5.39
CA LYS A 317 -35.25 6.50 4.29
C LYS A 317 -35.73 7.33 3.11
N ASN A 318 -37.02 7.25 2.76
CA ASN A 318 -37.59 8.03 1.67
C ASN A 318 -37.62 9.53 1.99
N ASN A 319 -38.00 9.90 3.21
CA ASN A 319 -38.02 11.29 3.67
C ASN A 319 -36.61 11.89 3.72
N GLU A 320 -35.63 11.13 4.20
CA GLU A 320 -34.23 11.55 4.19
C GLU A 320 -33.71 11.75 2.77
N ARG A 321 -34.03 10.84 1.85
CA ARG A 321 -33.68 10.99 0.43
C ARG A 321 -34.32 12.25 -0.16
N ASN A 322 -35.61 12.47 0.10
CA ASN A 322 -36.33 13.65 -0.39
C ASN A 322 -35.78 14.95 0.19
N LEU A 323 -35.43 14.95 1.49
CA LEU A 323 -34.77 16.09 2.14
C LEU A 323 -33.44 16.39 1.47
N HIS A 324 -32.58 15.38 1.29
CA HIS A 324 -31.28 15.55 0.66
C HIS A 324 -31.41 16.12 -0.76
N LEU A 325 -32.28 15.54 -1.60
CA LEU A 325 -32.53 16.02 -2.96
C LEU A 325 -33.10 17.45 -2.97
N GLY A 326 -34.00 17.76 -2.03
CA GLY A 326 -34.54 19.11 -1.85
C GLY A 326 -33.45 20.12 -1.47
N LEU A 327 -32.55 19.77 -0.55
CA LEU A 327 -31.42 20.62 -0.15
C LEU A 327 -30.45 20.85 -1.31
N MET A 328 -30.07 19.79 -2.06
CA MET A 328 -29.23 19.93 -3.25
C MET A 328 -29.84 20.88 -4.28
N ALA A 329 -31.16 20.82 -4.48
CA ALA A 329 -31.86 21.66 -5.46
C ALA A 329 -32.06 23.11 -4.99
N THR A 330 -32.01 23.37 -3.68
CA THR A 330 -32.42 24.67 -3.10
C THR A 330 -31.29 25.43 -2.41
N SER A 331 -30.16 24.79 -2.11
CA SER A 331 -29.01 25.40 -1.44
C SER A 331 -27.70 25.08 -2.17
N PRO A 332 -27.15 26.03 -2.95
CA PRO A 332 -25.78 25.94 -3.45
C PRO A 332 -24.75 25.80 -2.34
N THR A 333 -24.98 26.45 -1.18
CA THR A 333 -24.09 26.32 0.00
C THR A 333 -24.00 24.88 0.49
N TYR A 334 -25.14 24.17 0.55
CA TYR A 334 -25.17 22.76 0.91
C TYR A 334 -24.42 21.89 -0.09
N THR A 335 -24.65 22.11 -1.40
CA THR A 335 -23.95 21.37 -2.46
C THR A 335 -22.43 21.58 -2.38
N ASN A 336 -21.99 22.82 -2.21
CA ASN A 336 -20.56 23.14 -2.06
C ASN A 336 -19.96 22.48 -0.81
N LEU A 337 -20.66 22.50 0.33
CA LEU A 337 -20.21 21.83 1.55
C LEU A 337 -20.03 20.31 1.34
N LEU A 338 -21.00 19.65 0.67
CA LEU A 338 -20.88 18.22 0.40
C LEU A 338 -19.76 17.91 -0.60
N ASP A 339 -19.54 18.78 -1.57
CA ASP A 339 -18.43 18.66 -2.51
C ASP A 339 -17.08 18.75 -1.79
N GLU A 340 -16.89 19.71 -0.89
CA GLU A 340 -15.66 19.82 -0.07
C GLU A 340 -15.47 18.59 0.83
N ILE A 341 -16.52 18.12 1.52
CA ILE A 341 -16.45 16.87 2.31
C ILE A 341 -16.06 15.68 1.43
N ARG A 342 -16.60 15.62 0.21
CA ARG A 342 -16.27 14.58 -0.76
C ARG A 342 -14.83 14.68 -1.23
N GLU A 343 -14.25 15.88 -1.38
CA GLU A 343 -12.82 16.04 -1.66
C GLU A 343 -11.97 15.48 -0.52
N VAL A 344 -12.32 15.78 0.75
CA VAL A 344 -11.65 15.20 1.93
C VAL A 344 -11.69 13.67 1.91
N MET A 345 -12.85 13.07 1.61
CA MET A 345 -12.99 11.61 1.53
C MET A 345 -12.30 10.97 0.32
N ASN A 346 -12.00 11.75 -0.72
CA ASN A 346 -11.29 11.32 -1.91
C ASN A 346 -9.77 11.51 -1.81
N LEU A 347 -9.27 12.06 -0.71
CA LEU A 347 -7.84 12.12 -0.42
C LEU A 347 -7.39 10.77 0.15
N LEU A 348 -6.69 9.97 -0.66
CA LEU A 348 -6.33 8.58 -0.35
C LEU A 348 -4.82 8.34 -0.38
N PRO A 349 -4.29 7.48 0.51
CA PRO A 349 -2.92 7.01 0.42
C PRO A 349 -2.66 6.20 -0.88
N PRO A 350 -1.46 6.32 -1.49
CA PRO A 350 -1.18 5.75 -2.81
C PRO A 350 -0.96 4.24 -2.86
N SER A 351 -0.68 3.56 -1.74
CA SER A 351 -0.21 2.17 -1.71
C SER A 351 -1.15 1.19 -2.41
N ALA A 352 -2.46 1.36 -2.27
CA ALA A 352 -3.46 0.50 -2.88
C ALA A 352 -3.56 0.70 -4.40
N ALA A 353 -3.49 1.94 -4.87
CA ALA A 353 -3.39 2.25 -6.30
C ALA A 353 -2.11 1.64 -6.90
N MET A 354 -0.99 1.76 -6.18
CA MET A 354 0.28 1.19 -6.60
C MET A 354 0.28 -0.32 -6.67
N ALA A 355 -0.39 -1.01 -5.73
CA ALA A 355 -0.59 -2.45 -5.80
C ALA A 355 -1.35 -2.84 -7.09
N GLY A 356 -2.35 -2.06 -7.49
CA GLY A 356 -3.09 -2.25 -8.74
C GLY A 356 -2.19 -2.04 -9.96
N ILE A 357 -1.38 -0.98 -9.96
CA ILE A 357 -0.40 -0.70 -11.00
C ILE A 357 0.64 -1.82 -11.11
N TYR A 358 1.14 -2.37 -10.00
CA TYR A 358 2.05 -3.51 -10.02
C TYR A 358 1.38 -4.72 -10.67
N THR A 359 0.13 -5.03 -10.32
CA THR A 359 -0.65 -6.09 -10.98
C THR A 359 -0.79 -5.86 -12.47
N THR A 360 -1.12 -4.64 -12.88
CA THR A 360 -1.26 -4.28 -14.30
C THR A 360 0.06 -4.44 -15.06
N VAL A 361 1.16 -3.95 -14.50
CA VAL A 361 2.48 -3.99 -15.15
C VAL A 361 2.97 -5.43 -15.26
N ASP A 362 2.85 -6.21 -14.20
CA ASP A 362 3.25 -7.62 -14.18
C ASP A 362 2.49 -8.43 -15.23
N ASN A 363 1.17 -8.30 -15.28
CA ASN A 363 0.33 -9.05 -16.22
C ASN A 363 0.61 -8.70 -17.69
N ASN A 364 0.98 -7.45 -17.98
CA ASN A 364 1.17 -6.97 -19.34
C ASN A 364 2.62 -7.03 -19.84
N ARG A 365 3.60 -6.92 -18.93
CA ARG A 365 5.01 -6.69 -19.26
C ARG A 365 6.00 -7.52 -18.45
N GLY A 366 5.50 -8.32 -17.50
CA GLY A 366 6.32 -9.11 -16.59
C GLY A 366 6.88 -8.28 -15.43
N VAL A 367 7.16 -8.97 -14.32
CA VAL A 367 7.66 -8.38 -13.06
C VAL A 367 9.01 -7.66 -13.19
N TRP A 368 9.76 -7.95 -14.27
CA TRP A 368 11.02 -7.30 -14.60
C TRP A 368 10.87 -5.90 -15.19
N LYS A 369 9.66 -5.47 -15.55
CA LYS A 369 9.39 -4.07 -15.92
C LYS A 369 9.18 -3.22 -14.65
N SER A 370 9.90 -2.09 -14.58
CA SER A 370 9.68 -1.08 -13.53
C SER A 370 8.22 -0.57 -13.55
N PRO A 371 7.54 -0.46 -12.38
CA PRO A 371 6.18 0.06 -12.28
C PRO A 371 6.10 1.60 -12.37
N ALA A 372 7.18 2.27 -12.75
CA ALA A 372 7.23 3.71 -13.01
C ALA A 372 6.86 4.07 -14.46
N ASN A 373 6.54 5.35 -14.66
CA ASN A 373 6.01 5.94 -15.90
C ASN A 373 4.67 5.29 -16.32
N ILE A 374 3.78 5.12 -15.35
CA ILE A 374 2.42 4.59 -15.53
C ILE A 374 1.43 5.61 -15.01
N SER A 375 0.35 5.86 -15.75
CA SER A 375 -0.73 6.75 -15.34
C SER A 375 -1.64 6.07 -14.31
N PHE A 376 -2.17 6.88 -13.40
CA PHE A 376 -3.20 6.42 -12.48
C PHE A 376 -4.59 6.48 -13.12
N ASN A 377 -5.43 5.51 -12.77
CA ASN A 377 -6.87 5.56 -13.00
C ASN A 377 -7.57 6.04 -11.73
N SER A 378 -8.69 6.75 -11.91
CA SER A 378 -9.49 7.32 -10.82
C SER A 378 -8.73 8.26 -9.88
N VAL A 379 -7.71 8.93 -10.41
CA VAL A 379 -6.89 9.94 -9.72
C VAL A 379 -6.92 11.23 -10.53
N ILE A 380 -7.24 12.32 -9.85
CA ILE A 380 -7.29 13.66 -10.43
C ILE A 380 -5.89 14.27 -10.43
N LYS A 381 -5.25 14.31 -9.25
CA LYS A 381 -3.92 14.91 -9.03
C LYS A 381 -3.28 14.37 -7.74
N PRO A 382 -1.95 14.48 -7.59
CA PRO A 382 -1.30 14.37 -6.29
C PRO A 382 -1.78 15.48 -5.34
N SER A 383 -1.70 15.27 -4.03
CA SER A 383 -2.07 16.28 -3.02
C SER A 383 -1.07 17.43 -2.93
N ALA A 384 0.22 17.13 -3.08
CA ALA A 384 1.31 18.09 -3.11
C ALA A 384 1.99 18.09 -4.48
N ASN A 385 2.42 19.26 -4.95
CA ASN A 385 3.13 19.34 -6.22
C ASN A 385 4.63 19.20 -5.99
N ILE A 386 5.28 18.29 -6.73
CA ILE A 386 6.72 18.01 -6.57
C ILE A 386 7.50 18.66 -7.72
N THR A 387 8.40 19.57 -7.38
CA THR A 387 9.36 20.17 -8.33
C THR A 387 10.49 19.20 -8.67
N HIS A 388 11.28 19.53 -9.69
CA HIS A 388 12.44 18.71 -10.08
C HIS A 388 13.45 18.57 -8.92
N ASP A 389 13.80 19.68 -8.28
CA ASP A 389 14.78 19.71 -7.19
C ASP A 389 14.27 18.96 -5.94
N GLN A 390 12.97 19.08 -5.64
CA GLN A 390 12.36 18.31 -4.56
C GLN A 390 12.40 16.80 -4.86
N GLN A 391 12.22 16.40 -6.11
CA GLN A 391 12.28 15.00 -6.52
C GLN A 391 13.70 14.44 -6.41
N GLU A 392 14.75 15.23 -6.72
CA GLU A 392 16.13 14.78 -6.57
C GLU A 392 16.39 14.27 -5.14
N ASN A 393 15.94 15.03 -4.13
CA ASN A 393 16.05 14.61 -2.74
C ASN A 393 15.16 13.40 -2.40
N LEU A 394 14.04 13.16 -3.09
CA LEU A 394 13.22 11.95 -2.90
C LEU A 394 13.92 10.70 -3.45
N ASN A 395 14.61 10.84 -4.58
CA ASN A 395 15.27 9.73 -5.27
C ASN A 395 16.34 9.07 -4.42
N VAL A 396 17.31 9.80 -3.86
CA VAL A 396 18.27 9.30 -2.86
C VAL A 396 18.57 10.46 -1.93
N ASP A 397 18.43 10.22 -0.63
CA ASP A 397 18.84 11.17 0.38
C ASP A 397 20.32 10.97 0.74
N ALA A 398 21.09 12.06 0.74
CA ALA A 398 22.54 12.01 0.96
C ALA A 398 22.93 11.49 2.36
N ILE A 399 22.04 11.61 3.35
CA ILE A 399 22.30 11.23 4.74
C ILE A 399 21.78 9.81 5.02
N SER A 400 20.49 9.59 4.79
CA SER A 400 19.83 8.32 5.13
C SER A 400 20.00 7.24 4.08
N GLY A 401 20.30 7.60 2.83
CA GLY A 401 20.37 6.66 1.70
C GLY A 401 19.03 6.10 1.24
N LYS A 402 17.91 6.58 1.80
CA LYS A 402 16.57 6.03 1.61
C LYS A 402 15.83 6.73 0.47
N SER A 403 15.30 5.93 -0.46
CA SER A 403 14.50 6.44 -1.58
C SER A 403 13.01 6.47 -1.24
N ILE A 404 12.32 7.46 -1.79
CA ILE A 404 10.86 7.58 -1.82
C ILE A 404 10.46 7.87 -3.27
N ASN A 405 9.43 7.18 -3.76
CA ASN A 405 9.00 7.31 -5.15
C ASN A 405 8.00 8.46 -5.30
N ALA A 406 8.34 9.41 -6.17
CA ALA A 406 7.48 10.56 -6.45
C ALA A 406 6.29 10.18 -7.34
N ILE A 407 5.14 10.79 -7.08
CA ILE A 407 3.97 10.82 -7.96
C ILE A 407 3.80 12.25 -8.46
N ARG A 408 3.71 12.46 -9.77
CA ARG A 408 3.78 13.81 -10.37
C ARG A 408 2.76 13.99 -11.48
N THR A 409 2.29 15.23 -11.63
CA THR A 409 1.45 15.64 -12.76
C THR A 409 2.31 16.23 -13.87
N PHE A 410 2.09 15.75 -15.10
CA PHE A 410 2.72 16.27 -16.29
C PHE A 410 1.65 16.86 -17.23
N PRO A 411 1.79 18.14 -17.65
CA PRO A 411 0.88 18.74 -18.62
C PRO A 411 0.75 17.89 -19.89
N GLY A 412 -0.48 17.59 -20.30
CA GLY A 412 -0.77 16.78 -21.50
C GLY A 412 -0.63 15.26 -21.34
N VAL A 413 -0.08 14.77 -20.22
CA VAL A 413 0.06 13.32 -19.94
C VAL A 413 -0.78 12.88 -18.74
N GLY A 414 -0.93 13.74 -17.73
CA GLY A 414 -1.69 13.46 -16.51
C GLY A 414 -0.79 13.09 -15.32
N THR A 415 -1.38 12.42 -14.34
CA THR A 415 -0.70 12.00 -13.10
C THR A 415 0.01 10.67 -13.29
N LEU A 416 1.34 10.65 -13.13
CA LEU A 416 2.19 9.49 -13.33
C LEU A 416 2.91 9.06 -12.05
N VAL A 417 3.09 7.75 -11.91
CA VAL A 417 4.12 7.18 -11.03
C VAL A 417 5.49 7.55 -11.61
N TRP A 418 6.30 8.28 -10.84
CA TRP A 418 7.56 8.84 -11.34
C TRP A 418 8.78 8.44 -10.50
N GLY A 419 8.72 7.25 -9.89
CA GLY A 419 9.82 6.60 -9.19
C GLY A 419 9.66 5.08 -9.19
N GLY A 420 10.77 4.36 -9.25
CA GLY A 420 10.82 2.89 -9.36
C GLY A 420 11.81 2.22 -8.40
N ARG A 421 12.14 2.87 -7.28
CA ARG A 421 13.14 2.43 -6.31
C ARG A 421 12.52 1.75 -5.08
N THR A 422 13.23 0.79 -4.49
CA THR A 422 12.95 0.28 -3.15
C THR A 422 13.39 1.33 -2.11
N LEU A 423 13.13 1.12 -0.83
CA LEU A 423 13.66 2.03 0.21
C LEU A 423 15.20 1.98 0.30
N ASP A 424 15.83 0.90 -0.20
CA ASP A 424 17.29 0.73 -0.21
C ASP A 424 17.94 1.45 -1.41
N GLY A 425 17.83 2.78 -1.41
CA GLY A 425 18.23 3.63 -2.52
C GLY A 425 19.71 3.58 -2.86
N ASN A 426 20.56 3.40 -1.84
CA ASN A 426 22.01 3.36 -2.01
C ASN A 426 22.53 2.01 -2.53
N SER A 427 21.76 0.94 -2.40
CA SER A 427 22.19 -0.39 -2.82
C SER A 427 22.44 -0.46 -4.32
N LEU A 428 23.58 -1.03 -4.72
CA LEU A 428 23.84 -1.32 -6.12
C LEU A 428 23.04 -2.52 -6.61
N ASP A 429 22.66 -3.43 -5.71
CA ASP A 429 21.97 -4.67 -6.07
C ASP A 429 20.45 -4.53 -6.01
N TRP A 430 19.93 -3.87 -4.96
CA TRP A 430 18.52 -3.90 -4.61
C TRP A 430 17.79 -2.56 -4.70
N ARG A 431 18.41 -1.54 -5.29
CA ARG A 431 17.81 -0.21 -5.47
C ARG A 431 16.48 -0.21 -6.19
N TYR A 432 16.24 -1.13 -7.13
CA TYR A 432 15.06 -1.07 -8.01
C TYR A 432 14.00 -2.11 -7.68
N ILE A 433 12.73 -1.69 -7.69
CA ILE A 433 11.57 -2.53 -7.37
C ILE A 433 11.50 -3.75 -8.28
N ASN A 434 11.62 -3.55 -9.60
CA ASN A 434 11.53 -4.63 -10.58
C ASN A 434 12.68 -5.64 -10.41
N VAL A 435 13.87 -5.18 -10.01
CA VAL A 435 15.01 -6.07 -9.76
C VAL A 435 14.73 -6.98 -8.56
N ARG A 436 14.34 -6.40 -7.41
CA ARG A 436 14.01 -7.19 -6.22
C ARG A 436 12.85 -8.16 -6.47
N ARG A 437 11.77 -7.70 -7.10
CA ARG A 437 10.58 -8.52 -7.35
C ARG A 437 10.85 -9.63 -8.38
N THR A 438 11.65 -9.37 -9.41
CA THR A 438 12.09 -10.42 -10.36
C THR A 438 12.92 -11.47 -9.65
N MET A 439 13.86 -11.06 -8.80
CA MET A 439 14.66 -12.01 -8.02
C MET A 439 13.76 -12.88 -7.13
N ILE A 440 12.79 -12.30 -6.42
CA ILE A 440 11.84 -13.04 -5.60
C ILE A 440 11.09 -14.08 -6.46
N MET A 441 10.57 -13.69 -7.63
CA MET A 441 9.85 -14.62 -8.51
C MET A 441 10.75 -15.80 -8.92
N LEU A 442 11.99 -15.54 -9.33
CA LEU A 442 12.93 -16.59 -9.76
C LEU A 442 13.31 -17.51 -8.59
N GLU A 443 13.66 -16.94 -7.43
CA GLU A 443 14.01 -17.66 -6.21
C GLU A 443 12.86 -18.58 -5.76
N GLN A 444 11.62 -18.07 -5.70
CA GLN A 444 10.47 -18.84 -5.22
C GLN A 444 10.03 -19.92 -6.22
N SER A 445 10.07 -19.62 -7.52
CA SER A 445 9.74 -20.60 -8.58
C SER A 445 10.70 -21.78 -8.54
N ILE A 446 12.01 -21.51 -8.49
CA ILE A 446 13.05 -22.54 -8.43
C ILE A 446 12.97 -23.31 -7.12
N LYS A 447 12.79 -22.62 -5.98
CA LYS A 447 12.61 -23.26 -4.67
C LYS A 447 11.43 -24.22 -4.65
N LEU A 448 10.30 -23.84 -5.27
CA LEU A 448 9.11 -24.69 -5.36
C LEU A 448 9.38 -25.94 -6.22
N ALA A 449 10.03 -25.77 -7.38
CA ALA A 449 10.38 -26.88 -8.27
C ALA A 449 11.38 -27.87 -7.63
N LEU A 450 12.35 -27.35 -6.87
CA LEU A 450 13.35 -28.18 -6.18
C LEU A 450 12.77 -29.06 -5.07
N ARG A 451 11.54 -28.80 -4.58
CA ARG A 451 10.90 -29.66 -3.57
C ARG A 451 10.71 -31.10 -4.03
N ALA A 452 10.51 -31.32 -5.34
CA ALA A 452 10.34 -32.65 -5.90
C ALA A 452 11.61 -33.52 -5.81
N TYR A 453 12.77 -32.90 -5.57
CA TYR A 453 14.06 -33.60 -5.47
C TYR A 453 14.52 -33.81 -4.03
N VAL A 454 13.70 -33.43 -3.04
CA VAL A 454 13.98 -33.72 -1.64
C VAL A 454 13.81 -35.22 -1.42
N PHE A 455 14.83 -35.87 -0.85
CA PHE A 455 14.95 -37.33 -0.67
C PHE A 455 15.22 -38.16 -1.94
N GLU A 456 15.44 -37.52 -3.09
CA GLU A 456 15.99 -38.22 -4.25
C GLU A 456 17.48 -38.58 -4.03
N PRO A 457 18.01 -39.61 -4.71
CA PRO A 457 19.43 -39.94 -4.65
C PRO A 457 20.31 -38.73 -4.99
N ASN A 458 21.23 -38.38 -4.09
CA ASN A 458 22.18 -37.27 -4.29
C ASN A 458 23.34 -37.70 -5.21
N ASP A 459 23.03 -37.92 -6.49
CA ASP A 459 23.95 -38.41 -7.50
C ASP A 459 23.97 -37.54 -8.77
N ALA A 460 24.89 -37.86 -9.69
CA ALA A 460 25.08 -37.10 -10.92
C ALA A 460 23.83 -37.03 -11.81
N ASN A 461 22.94 -38.03 -11.79
CA ASN A 461 21.73 -38.01 -12.62
C ASN A 461 20.73 -36.99 -12.08
N THR A 462 20.54 -36.97 -10.76
CA THR A 462 19.71 -35.96 -10.09
C THR A 462 20.25 -34.55 -10.34
N TRP A 463 21.57 -34.37 -10.25
CA TRP A 463 22.21 -33.07 -10.49
C TRP A 463 21.99 -32.56 -11.91
N VAL A 464 22.20 -33.41 -12.92
CA VAL A 464 21.97 -33.05 -14.33
C VAL A 464 20.51 -32.70 -14.58
N THR A 465 19.58 -33.43 -13.97
CA THR A 465 18.14 -33.17 -14.09
C THR A 465 17.77 -31.81 -13.50
N VAL A 466 18.22 -31.55 -12.26
CA VAL A 466 18.00 -30.26 -11.58
C VAL A 466 18.62 -29.09 -12.38
N LYS A 467 19.87 -29.25 -12.83
CA LYS A 467 20.56 -28.23 -13.63
C LYS A 467 19.78 -27.90 -14.90
N SER A 468 19.37 -28.93 -15.64
CA SER A 468 18.66 -28.77 -16.92
C SER A 468 17.30 -28.10 -16.73
N MET A 469 16.57 -28.47 -15.67
CA MET A 469 15.29 -27.86 -15.32
C MET A 469 15.44 -26.35 -15.05
N ILE A 470 16.45 -25.95 -14.27
CA ILE A 470 16.70 -24.53 -13.96
C ILE A 470 17.15 -23.77 -15.22
N ILE A 471 18.07 -24.33 -16.00
CA ILE A 471 18.57 -23.70 -17.25
C ILE A 471 17.41 -23.46 -18.22
N ASN A 472 16.52 -24.44 -18.40
CA ASN A 472 15.37 -24.30 -19.30
C ASN A 472 14.45 -23.15 -18.87
N PHE A 473 14.15 -23.05 -17.58
CA PHE A 473 13.34 -21.96 -17.02
C PHE A 473 14.00 -20.59 -17.21
N LEU A 474 15.28 -20.45 -16.85
CA LEU A 474 16.01 -19.19 -17.00
C LEU A 474 16.18 -18.80 -18.46
N THR A 475 16.33 -19.77 -19.37
CA THR A 475 16.34 -19.53 -20.81
C THR A 475 15.02 -18.97 -21.30
N GLU A 476 13.89 -19.49 -20.80
CA GLU A 476 12.56 -18.95 -21.10
C GLU A 476 12.43 -17.49 -20.62
N LYS A 477 12.88 -17.20 -19.39
CA LYS A 477 12.83 -15.85 -18.83
C LYS A 477 13.76 -14.87 -19.52
N TRP A 478 14.93 -15.32 -19.95
CA TRP A 478 15.82 -14.53 -20.81
C TRP A 478 15.16 -14.21 -22.16
N LYS A 479 14.53 -15.19 -22.83
CA LYS A 479 13.78 -14.96 -24.09
C LYS A 479 12.61 -13.98 -23.92
N GLN A 480 12.00 -13.91 -22.74
CA GLN A 480 10.95 -12.95 -22.39
C GLN A 480 11.49 -11.56 -22.02
N GLY A 481 12.83 -11.39 -21.95
CA GLY A 481 13.48 -10.12 -21.64
C GLY A 481 13.61 -9.82 -20.15
N ALA A 482 13.49 -10.82 -19.28
CA ALA A 482 13.67 -10.66 -17.84
C ALA A 482 15.15 -10.54 -17.42
N LEU A 483 16.02 -11.21 -18.17
CA LEU A 483 17.46 -11.26 -17.94
C LEU A 483 18.20 -10.51 -19.05
N ALA A 484 19.26 -9.79 -18.68
CA ALA A 484 20.10 -9.03 -19.60
C ALA A 484 21.23 -9.92 -20.14
N GLY A 485 21.59 -9.75 -21.41
CA GLY A 485 22.66 -10.51 -22.05
C GLY A 485 22.34 -10.80 -23.52
N ALA A 486 23.37 -10.82 -24.37
CA ALA A 486 23.19 -11.14 -25.79
C ALA A 486 22.98 -12.65 -26.03
N SER A 487 23.43 -13.47 -25.09
CA SER A 487 23.27 -14.92 -25.06
C SER A 487 22.84 -15.41 -23.66
N PRO A 488 22.33 -16.65 -23.52
CA PRO A 488 22.04 -17.24 -22.21
C PRO A 488 23.25 -17.24 -21.27
N ASP A 489 24.45 -17.49 -21.79
CA ASP A 489 25.70 -17.56 -21.01
C ASP A 489 26.12 -16.19 -20.44
N ASP A 490 25.73 -15.09 -21.08
CA ASP A 490 25.89 -13.73 -20.54
C ASP A 490 24.85 -13.43 -19.44
N ALA A 491 23.68 -14.09 -19.52
CA ALA A 491 22.51 -13.76 -18.73
C ALA A 491 22.43 -14.53 -17.41
N PHE A 492 22.87 -15.79 -17.39
CA PHE A 492 22.87 -16.61 -16.18
C PHE A 492 23.89 -17.74 -16.20
N ASP A 493 24.25 -18.23 -15.02
CA ASP A 493 25.16 -19.37 -14.82
C ASP A 493 24.58 -20.28 -13.72
N VAL A 494 24.43 -21.58 -14.02
CA VAL A 494 23.88 -22.58 -13.10
C VAL A 494 24.93 -23.67 -12.85
N GLN A 495 25.37 -23.76 -11.60
CA GLN A 495 26.40 -24.68 -11.16
C GLN A 495 25.84 -25.68 -10.15
N ILE A 496 26.12 -26.97 -10.38
CA ILE A 496 25.84 -28.07 -9.46
C ILE A 496 26.78 -29.23 -9.80
N GLY A 497 27.43 -29.81 -8.79
CA GLY A 497 28.17 -31.06 -8.92
C GLY A 497 29.36 -31.19 -7.96
N LEU A 498 29.86 -32.41 -7.80
CA LEU A 498 31.09 -32.71 -7.04
C LEU A 498 32.31 -32.03 -7.67
N GLY A 499 33.06 -31.27 -6.87
CA GLY A 499 34.20 -30.48 -7.34
C GLY A 499 33.83 -29.18 -8.04
N SER A 500 32.53 -28.88 -8.18
CA SER A 500 32.01 -27.60 -8.68
C SER A 500 31.39 -26.79 -7.55
N THR A 501 30.26 -27.25 -7.00
CA THR A 501 29.56 -26.60 -5.87
C THR A 501 29.56 -27.42 -4.60
N MET A 502 29.89 -28.71 -4.69
CA MET A 502 29.86 -29.65 -3.57
C MET A 502 31.22 -30.34 -3.40
N THR A 503 31.53 -30.64 -2.14
CA THR A 503 32.61 -31.54 -1.75
C THR A 503 32.07 -32.95 -1.49
N SER A 504 32.96 -33.94 -1.32
CA SER A 504 32.53 -35.28 -0.90
C SER A 504 31.87 -35.28 0.48
N LEU A 505 32.25 -34.35 1.36
CA LEU A 505 31.63 -34.21 2.68
C LEU A 505 30.19 -33.71 2.56
N ASP A 506 29.91 -32.74 1.69
CA ASP A 506 28.54 -32.26 1.46
C ASP A 506 27.61 -33.40 1.02
N ILE A 507 28.10 -34.31 0.17
CA ILE A 507 27.34 -35.48 -0.27
C ILE A 507 27.07 -36.44 0.89
N LEU A 508 28.07 -36.72 1.73
CA LEU A 508 27.93 -37.57 2.91
C LEU A 508 26.98 -36.97 3.96
N GLU A 509 26.93 -35.64 4.05
CA GLU A 509 25.97 -34.91 4.89
C GLU A 509 24.59 -34.75 4.25
N GLY A 510 24.36 -35.32 3.06
CA GLY A 510 23.07 -35.29 2.36
C GLY A 510 22.72 -33.92 1.77
N LYS A 511 23.70 -33.05 1.53
CA LYS A 511 23.50 -31.71 0.97
C LYS A 511 23.66 -31.74 -0.55
N MET A 512 22.71 -31.12 -1.24
CA MET A 512 22.80 -30.80 -2.66
C MET A 512 22.88 -29.29 -2.83
N LEU A 513 24.03 -28.75 -3.24
CA LEU A 513 24.28 -27.31 -3.32
C LEU A 513 24.20 -26.85 -4.78
N VAL A 514 23.26 -25.94 -5.06
CA VAL A 514 23.07 -25.31 -6.37
C VAL A 514 23.49 -23.84 -6.26
N THR A 515 24.34 -23.37 -7.17
CA THR A 515 24.69 -21.95 -7.29
C THR A 515 24.13 -21.40 -8.58
N ILE A 516 23.41 -20.27 -8.50
CA ILE A 516 22.77 -19.61 -9.63
C ILE A 516 23.22 -18.15 -9.64
N LYS A 517 23.75 -17.69 -10.77
CA LYS A 517 24.08 -16.28 -11.01
C LYS A 517 23.15 -15.74 -12.08
N LEU A 518 22.72 -14.49 -11.94
CA LEU A 518 21.70 -13.87 -12.80
C LEU A 518 22.08 -12.43 -13.11
N ALA A 519 21.95 -12.03 -14.37
CA ALA A 519 22.01 -10.64 -14.82
C ALA A 519 20.57 -10.13 -15.03
N ILE A 520 20.01 -9.43 -14.04
CA ILE A 520 18.63 -8.91 -14.13
C ILE A 520 18.59 -7.58 -14.89
N VAL A 521 17.58 -7.38 -15.73
CA VAL A 521 17.36 -6.11 -16.44
C VAL A 521 17.10 -4.96 -15.47
N ARG A 522 17.79 -3.84 -15.68
CA ARG A 522 17.65 -2.60 -14.90
C ARG A 522 16.93 -1.52 -15.72
N PRO A 523 16.15 -0.63 -15.09
CA PRO A 523 15.50 0.46 -15.81
C PRO A 523 16.50 1.56 -16.21
N ALA A 524 16.28 2.20 -17.36
CA ALA A 524 16.94 3.44 -17.72
C ALA A 524 16.24 4.61 -17.01
N GLU A 525 16.77 5.02 -15.85
CA GLU A 525 16.20 6.09 -15.03
C GLU A 525 16.60 7.50 -15.50
N PHE A 526 17.79 7.63 -16.08
CA PHE A 526 18.33 8.89 -16.56
C PHE A 526 18.66 8.78 -18.05
N ILE A 527 18.22 9.75 -18.85
CA ILE A 527 18.53 9.86 -20.28
C ILE A 527 19.19 11.23 -20.50
N VAL A 528 20.45 11.23 -20.94
CA VAL A 528 21.21 12.45 -21.24
C VAL A 528 21.37 12.57 -22.75
N VAL A 529 20.77 13.59 -23.35
CA VAL A 529 20.93 13.91 -24.78
C VAL A 529 21.96 15.03 -24.91
N THR A 530 23.11 14.72 -25.51
CA THR A 530 24.20 15.69 -25.71
C THR A 530 24.15 16.24 -27.12
N PHE A 531 24.03 17.57 -27.25
CA PHE A 531 24.13 18.26 -28.53
C PHE A 531 25.55 18.83 -28.70
N GLN A 532 26.17 18.57 -29.85
CA GLN A 532 27.42 19.20 -30.25
C GLN A 532 27.23 19.83 -31.63
N GLN A 533 27.48 21.14 -31.74
CA GLN A 533 27.49 21.80 -33.03
C GLN A 533 28.69 21.29 -33.83
N GLN A 534 28.42 20.63 -34.94
CA GLN A 534 29.46 20.21 -35.87
C GLN A 534 29.88 21.41 -36.73
N MET A 535 31.19 21.58 -36.95
CA MET A 535 31.68 22.53 -37.95
C MET A 535 31.10 22.16 -39.32
N GLN A 536 30.62 23.17 -40.05
CA GLN A 536 30.10 22.99 -41.39
C GLN A 536 31.19 22.34 -42.27
N LYS A 537 30.91 21.12 -42.77
CA LYS A 537 31.86 20.33 -43.57
C LYS A 537 31.81 20.66 -45.07
N SER A 538 30.85 21.49 -45.49
CA SER A 538 30.67 22.04 -46.83
C SER A 538 29.72 23.22 -46.81
#